data_AF-A0A7V5SRW1-F1
#
_entry.id   AF-A0A7V5SRW1-F1
#
_cell.length_a   1.000
_cell.length_b   1.000
_cell.length_c   1.000
_cell.angle_alpha   90.00
_cell.angle_beta   90.00
_cell.angle_gamma   90.00
#
_symmetry.space_group_name_H-M   'P 1'
#
loop_
_entity.id
_entity.type
_entity.pdbx_description
1 polymer ?
#
loop_
_entity_poly.entity_id
_entity_poly.type
_entity_poly.pdbx_seq_one_letter_code
_entity_poly.pdbx_strand_id
1 'polypeptide(L)'
;NKEEFEEIREILKKKGYNYKGTAEINHFVRYLIEGIGIEKIKKCVKNPLNGLKVATHTGCHYARPSDWIQWDDPLNPKCLDELVKAIGAEAINYTEKTLCCGAAVDRVNSKIALEIAKRKFQSITESGAQCIALNCPACFQQFDNIQKNVNKEFGTNFQIPIFYITELMAIAFGHSPEELGFKFHSTKLKSIFPDS
;
A
#
# COMPACT_ATOMS: atom_id res chain seq x y z
N ASN A 1 -7.41 -26.35 10.72
CA ASN A 1 -8.16 -27.01 11.81
C ASN A 1 -7.17 -27.80 12.69
N LYS A 2 -7.60 -28.52 13.75
CA LYS A 2 -6.67 -29.26 14.65
C LYS A 2 -5.89 -30.37 13.93
N GLU A 3 -6.50 -31.04 12.96
CA GLU A 3 -5.91 -32.14 12.21
C GLU A 3 -4.79 -31.63 11.28
N GLU A 4 -5.08 -30.60 10.48
CA GLU A 4 -4.10 -29.91 9.63
C GLU A 4 -2.93 -29.34 10.45
N PHE A 5 -3.20 -28.85 11.67
CA PHE A 5 -2.16 -28.31 12.54
C PHE A 5 -1.17 -29.39 12.99
N GLU A 6 -1.66 -30.57 13.39
CA GLU A 6 -0.79 -31.68 13.78
C GLU A 6 -0.03 -32.27 12.58
N GLU A 7 -0.66 -32.35 11.41
CA GLU A 7 0.02 -32.75 10.17
C GLU A 7 1.21 -31.82 9.85
N ILE A 8 0.98 -30.50 9.88
CA ILE A 8 2.04 -29.50 9.66
C ILE A 8 3.13 -29.63 10.73
N ARG A 9 2.77 -29.86 12.00
CA ARG A 9 3.76 -30.02 13.08
C ARG A 9 4.64 -31.24 12.88
N GLU A 10 4.10 -32.38 12.44
CA GLU A 10 4.89 -33.56 12.14
C GLU A 10 5.84 -33.35 10.96
N ILE A 11 5.42 -32.62 9.92
CA ILE A 11 6.29 -32.21 8.82
C ILE A 11 7.43 -31.31 9.31
N LEU A 12 7.12 -30.31 10.13
CA LEU A 12 8.11 -29.38 10.70
C LEU A 12 9.10 -30.10 11.61
N LYS A 13 8.63 -31.03 12.43
CA LYS A 13 9.45 -31.83 13.35
C LYS A 13 10.48 -32.68 12.62
N LYS A 14 10.13 -33.28 11.46
CA LYS A 14 11.08 -33.99 10.59
C LYS A 14 12.23 -33.10 10.10
N LYS A 15 12.01 -31.78 10.04
CA LYS A 15 13.02 -30.78 9.67
C LYS A 15 13.69 -30.11 10.89
N GLY A 16 13.44 -30.60 12.10
CA GLY A 16 14.01 -30.06 13.34
C GLY A 16 13.29 -28.83 13.91
N TYR A 17 12.14 -28.45 13.35
CA TYR A 17 11.35 -27.31 13.84
C TYR A 17 10.23 -27.77 14.77
N ASN A 18 9.96 -26.99 15.82
CA ASN A 18 8.85 -27.23 16.74
C ASN A 18 7.96 -25.99 16.83
N TYR A 19 6.91 -25.94 16.00
CA TYR A 19 5.93 -24.86 16.03
C TYR A 19 4.84 -25.13 17.08
N LYS A 20 4.62 -24.16 17.97
CA LYS A 20 3.66 -24.27 19.08
C LYS A 20 2.33 -23.54 18.82
N GLY A 21 2.20 -22.83 17.70
CA GLY A 21 0.99 -22.06 17.41
C GLY A 21 0.80 -20.80 18.27
N THR A 22 1.84 -20.33 18.95
CA THR A 22 1.78 -19.17 19.86
C THR A 22 2.26 -17.87 19.20
N ALA A 23 2.53 -17.87 17.90
CA ALA A 23 3.00 -16.69 17.20
C ALA A 23 1.84 -15.71 16.95
N GLU A 24 2.03 -14.46 17.33
CA GLU A 24 1.13 -13.37 16.97
C GLU A 24 1.60 -12.70 15.69
N ILE A 25 0.72 -12.58 14.71
CA ILE A 25 1.01 -11.97 13.41
C ILE A 25 0.37 -10.59 13.38
N ASN A 26 1.20 -9.56 13.20
CA ASN A 26 0.75 -8.19 13.09
C ASN A 26 1.16 -7.58 11.75
N HIS A 27 0.22 -6.88 11.12
CA HIS A 27 0.53 -6.03 9.99
C HIS A 27 1.20 -4.74 10.49
N PHE A 28 2.24 -4.26 9.82
CA PHE A 28 3.02 -3.13 10.34
C PHE A 28 2.19 -1.85 10.51
N VAL A 29 1.22 -1.56 9.63
CA VAL A 29 0.29 -0.42 9.79
C VAL A 29 -0.49 -0.53 11.10
N ARG A 30 -0.94 -1.74 11.47
CA ARG A 30 -1.61 -1.98 12.75
C ARG A 30 -0.67 -1.71 13.92
N TYR A 31 0.55 -2.21 13.84
CA TYR A 31 1.56 -1.96 14.86
C TYR A 31 1.91 -0.47 15.00
N LEU A 32 1.99 0.28 13.89
CA LEU A 32 2.21 1.73 13.91
C LEU A 32 1.07 2.47 14.62
N ILE A 33 -0.19 2.08 14.38
CA ILE A 33 -1.36 2.77 14.93
C ILE A 33 -1.61 2.35 16.39
N GLU A 34 -1.68 1.04 16.67
CA GLU A 34 -2.05 0.52 17.99
C GLU A 34 -0.84 0.35 18.92
N GLY A 35 0.31 -0.07 18.38
CA GLY A 35 1.53 -0.32 19.16
C GLY A 35 2.34 0.94 19.42
N ILE A 36 2.48 1.82 18.42
CA ILE A 36 3.26 3.07 18.55
C ILE A 36 2.35 4.26 18.89
N GLY A 37 1.20 4.38 18.24
CA GLY A 37 0.25 5.46 18.42
C GLY A 37 0.46 6.63 17.45
N ILE A 38 -0.65 7.12 16.88
CA ILE A 38 -0.67 8.25 15.94
C ILE A 38 -0.01 9.51 16.53
N GLU A 39 -0.22 9.80 17.81
CA GLU A 39 0.37 10.99 18.46
C GLU A 39 1.90 10.93 18.53
N LYS A 40 2.46 9.73 18.70
CA LYS A 40 3.92 9.55 18.68
C LYS A 40 4.48 9.70 17.27
N ILE A 41 3.75 9.22 16.26
CA ILE A 41 4.10 9.42 14.84
C ILE A 41 4.14 10.91 14.50
N LYS A 42 3.11 11.66 14.87
CA LYS A 42 3.05 13.13 14.66
C LYS A 42 4.25 13.85 15.29
N LYS A 43 4.69 13.44 16.49
CA LYS A 43 5.86 14.01 17.17
C LYS A 43 7.20 13.74 16.45
N CYS A 44 7.28 12.71 15.61
CA CYS A 44 8.46 12.41 14.81
C CYS A 44 8.52 13.22 13.51
N VAL A 45 7.43 13.88 13.10
CA VAL A 45 7.36 14.66 11.86
C VAL A 45 8.23 15.90 11.99
N LYS A 46 9.22 16.02 11.11
CA LYS A 46 10.09 17.19 10.97
C LYS A 46 9.64 18.07 9.79
N ASN A 47 9.25 17.42 8.70
CA ASN A 47 8.85 18.05 7.44
C ASN A 47 7.42 17.61 7.08
N PRO A 48 6.38 18.24 7.64
CA PRO A 48 5.00 17.84 7.35
C PRO A 48 4.69 18.00 5.85
N LEU A 49 4.01 17.02 5.27
CA LEU A 49 3.67 16.97 3.83
C LEU A 49 2.41 17.78 3.51
N ASN A 50 2.34 19.01 4.04
CA ASN A 50 1.16 19.87 3.93
C ASN A 50 0.79 20.13 2.46
N GLY A 51 -0.50 19.99 2.14
CA GLY A 51 -1.04 20.20 0.80
C GLY A 51 -0.81 19.05 -0.19
N LEU A 52 -0.08 17.99 0.21
CA LEU A 52 0.05 16.79 -0.60
C LEU A 52 -1.24 15.96 -0.53
N LYS A 53 -1.90 15.78 -1.67
CA LYS A 53 -3.13 14.99 -1.80
C LYS A 53 -2.82 13.55 -2.17
N VAL A 54 -3.14 12.61 -1.30
CA VAL A 54 -2.73 11.21 -1.40
C VAL A 54 -3.96 10.30 -1.51
N ALA A 55 -4.01 9.48 -2.55
CA ALA A 55 -4.95 8.37 -2.64
C ALA A 55 -4.37 7.14 -1.96
N THR A 56 -4.99 6.66 -0.88
CA THR A 56 -4.52 5.44 -0.22
C THR A 56 -5.00 4.17 -0.93
N HIS A 57 -4.16 3.14 -0.95
CA HIS A 57 -4.53 1.79 -1.37
C HIS A 57 -4.07 0.76 -0.33
N THR A 58 -5.03 0.20 0.42
CA THR A 58 -4.74 -0.77 1.50
C THR A 58 -4.42 -2.18 1.00
N GLY A 59 -4.80 -2.51 -0.23
CA GLY A 59 -4.70 -3.87 -0.77
C GLY A 59 -5.77 -4.82 -0.23
N CYS A 60 -5.97 -5.94 -0.93
CA CYS A 60 -7.08 -6.85 -0.64
C CYS A 60 -6.88 -7.68 0.64
N HIS A 61 -5.66 -8.14 0.94
CA HIS A 61 -5.37 -9.01 2.09
C HIS A 61 -5.18 -8.26 3.42
N TYR A 62 -5.40 -6.94 3.42
CA TYR A 62 -5.19 -6.08 4.58
C TYR A 62 -6.33 -6.18 5.60
N ALA A 63 -7.57 -6.21 5.13
CA ALA A 63 -8.78 -6.32 5.95
C ALA A 63 -9.67 -7.51 5.55
N ARG A 64 -9.20 -8.37 4.63
CA ARG A 64 -9.92 -9.57 4.18
C ARG A 64 -9.05 -10.83 4.33
N PRO A 65 -9.63 -11.98 4.75
CA PRO A 65 -11.05 -12.21 5.03
C PRO A 65 -11.53 -11.49 6.30
N SER A 66 -12.67 -10.81 6.20
CA SER A 66 -13.17 -9.88 7.23
C SER A 66 -13.52 -10.58 8.53
N ASP A 67 -13.99 -11.83 8.45
CA ASP A 67 -14.43 -12.61 9.61
C ASP A 67 -13.27 -12.99 10.53
N TRP A 68 -12.03 -12.94 10.02
CA TRP A 68 -10.84 -13.32 10.78
C TRP A 68 -9.99 -12.11 11.16
N ILE A 69 -9.81 -11.15 10.25
CA ILE A 69 -8.89 -10.02 10.50
C ILE A 69 -9.52 -8.99 11.45
N GLN A 70 -10.82 -8.68 11.28
CA GLN A 70 -11.64 -7.82 12.16
C GLN A 70 -10.89 -6.60 12.73
N TRP A 71 -10.26 -5.80 11.87
CA TRP A 71 -9.43 -4.68 12.30
C TRP A 71 -9.80 -3.34 11.65
N ASP A 72 -9.63 -3.20 10.34
CA ASP A 72 -10.14 -2.04 9.58
C ASP A 72 -11.36 -2.47 8.76
N ASP A 73 -12.17 -1.50 8.32
CA ASP A 73 -13.37 -1.78 7.53
C ASP A 73 -12.97 -2.21 6.09
N PRO A 74 -13.33 -3.42 5.63
CA PRO A 74 -12.95 -3.93 4.31
C PRO A 74 -13.67 -3.22 3.14
N LEU A 75 -14.71 -2.44 3.42
CA LEU A 75 -15.49 -1.65 2.46
C LEU A 75 -15.19 -0.16 2.57
N ASN A 76 -14.75 0.32 3.73
CA ASN A 76 -14.42 1.72 3.97
C ASN A 76 -13.17 1.89 4.86
N PRO A 77 -11.98 1.46 4.41
CA PRO A 77 -10.79 1.45 5.24
C PRO A 77 -10.31 2.86 5.58
N LYS A 78 -9.94 3.09 6.85
CA LYS A 78 -9.55 4.41 7.36
C LYS A 78 -8.15 4.45 7.97
N CYS A 79 -7.62 3.33 8.43
CA CYS A 79 -6.37 3.33 9.20
C CYS A 79 -5.16 3.81 8.37
N LEU A 80 -5.09 3.46 7.08
CA LEU A 80 -4.03 3.98 6.21
C LEU A 80 -4.17 5.50 5.95
N ASP A 81 -5.41 6.01 5.90
CA ASP A 81 -5.66 7.46 5.80
C ASP A 81 -5.18 8.19 7.05
N GLU A 82 -5.32 7.58 8.23
CA GLU A 82 -4.85 8.16 9.49
C GLU A 82 -3.33 8.33 9.50
N LEU A 83 -2.57 7.37 8.95
CA LEU A 83 -1.12 7.52 8.80
C LEU A 83 -0.75 8.65 7.84
N VAL A 84 -1.44 8.76 6.70
CA VAL A 84 -1.26 9.86 5.74
C VAL A 84 -1.54 11.22 6.40
N LYS A 85 -2.63 11.32 7.16
CA LYS A 85 -2.99 12.54 7.90
C LYS A 85 -1.97 12.86 9.01
N ALA A 86 -1.43 11.83 9.68
CA ALA A 86 -0.46 12.01 10.75
C ALA A 86 0.86 12.63 10.28
N ILE A 87 1.22 12.45 9.01
CA ILE A 87 2.41 13.04 8.40
C ILE A 87 2.15 14.41 7.71
N GLY A 88 0.95 14.97 7.89
CA GLY A 88 0.56 16.29 7.38
C GLY A 88 -0.05 16.29 5.97
N ALA A 89 -0.16 15.14 5.32
CA ALA A 89 -0.78 15.02 4.00
C ALA A 89 -2.31 14.89 4.08
N GLU A 90 -2.98 15.14 2.95
CA GLU A 90 -4.43 15.00 2.80
C GLU A 90 -4.78 13.63 2.19
N ALA A 91 -5.46 12.77 2.93
CA ALA A 91 -5.99 11.53 2.37
C ALA A 91 -7.28 11.80 1.56
N ILE A 92 -7.21 11.59 0.24
CA ILE A 92 -8.32 11.82 -0.69
C ILE A 92 -9.15 10.55 -0.87
N ASN A 93 -10.46 10.69 -0.82
CA ASN A 93 -11.40 9.61 -1.13
C ASN A 93 -11.69 9.54 -2.64
N TYR A 94 -11.87 8.33 -3.15
CA TYR A 94 -12.16 8.08 -4.57
C TYR A 94 -13.03 6.84 -4.71
N THR A 95 -13.86 6.81 -5.76
CA THR A 95 -14.91 5.77 -5.97
C THR A 95 -14.36 4.36 -5.90
N GLU A 96 -13.21 4.11 -6.53
CA GLU A 96 -12.65 2.77 -6.65
C GLU A 96 -11.74 2.37 -5.48
N LYS A 97 -11.86 2.98 -4.30
CA LYS A 97 -10.90 2.81 -3.18
C LYS A 97 -10.62 1.38 -2.81
N THR A 98 -11.63 0.52 -2.77
CA THR A 98 -11.51 -0.90 -2.39
C THR A 98 -11.28 -1.85 -3.57
N LEU A 99 -11.23 -1.35 -4.81
CA LEU A 99 -10.90 -2.16 -5.98
C LEU A 99 -9.47 -2.72 -5.89
N CYS A 100 -9.29 -3.99 -6.27
CA CYS A 100 -8.01 -4.68 -6.31
C CYS A 100 -7.01 -3.97 -7.25
N CYS A 101 -5.71 -4.13 -7.00
CA CYS A 101 -4.65 -3.64 -7.88
C CYS A 101 -4.49 -4.46 -9.18
N GLY A 102 -5.02 -5.70 -9.23
CA GLY A 102 -4.93 -6.58 -10.40
C GLY A 102 -3.67 -7.45 -10.47
N ALA A 103 -2.73 -7.34 -9.52
CA ALA A 103 -1.43 -8.05 -9.58
C ALA A 103 -1.53 -9.58 -9.75
N ALA A 104 -2.48 -10.22 -9.04
CA ALA A 104 -2.70 -11.66 -9.19
C ALA A 104 -3.37 -12.01 -10.52
N VAL A 105 -4.28 -11.14 -11.00
CA VAL A 105 -5.00 -11.32 -12.27
C VAL A 105 -4.04 -11.20 -13.44
N ASP A 106 -3.06 -10.30 -13.37
CA ASP A 106 -2.09 -10.06 -14.46
C ASP A 106 -1.31 -11.32 -14.86
N ARG A 107 -1.06 -12.22 -13.89
CA ARG A 107 -0.39 -13.51 -14.11
C ARG A 107 -1.20 -14.50 -14.93
N VAL A 108 -2.51 -14.28 -15.06
CA VAL A 108 -3.45 -15.19 -15.73
C VAL A 108 -4.06 -14.53 -16.96
N ASN A 109 -4.46 -13.26 -16.83
CA ASN A 109 -5.07 -12.48 -17.89
C ASN A 109 -4.67 -11.01 -17.77
N SER A 110 -3.62 -10.63 -18.49
CA SER A 110 -3.08 -9.28 -18.45
C SER A 110 -4.07 -8.23 -18.95
N LYS A 111 -4.91 -8.54 -19.94
CA LYS A 111 -5.91 -7.58 -20.45
C LYS A 111 -6.89 -7.15 -19.36
N ILE A 112 -7.43 -8.11 -18.59
CA ILE A 112 -8.32 -7.80 -17.46
C ILE A 112 -7.57 -6.99 -16.38
N ALA A 113 -6.31 -7.34 -16.10
CA ALA A 113 -5.50 -6.59 -15.13
C ALA A 113 -5.28 -5.14 -15.56
N LEU A 114 -5.05 -4.89 -16.86
CA LEU A 114 -4.93 -3.55 -17.44
C LEU A 114 -6.24 -2.77 -17.32
N GLU A 115 -7.40 -3.40 -17.55
CA GLU A 115 -8.71 -2.77 -17.36
C GLU A 115 -8.97 -2.38 -15.89
N ILE A 116 -8.62 -3.25 -14.95
CA ILE A 116 -8.71 -2.98 -13.51
C ILE A 116 -7.81 -1.78 -13.14
N ALA A 117 -6.56 -1.80 -13.59
CA ALA A 117 -5.60 -0.74 -13.31
C ALA A 117 -6.07 0.60 -13.92
N LYS A 118 -6.55 0.60 -15.17
CA LYS A 118 -7.13 1.78 -15.82
C LYS A 118 -8.25 2.39 -14.98
N ARG A 119 -9.25 1.58 -14.59
CA ARG A 119 -10.39 2.04 -13.79
C ARG A 119 -9.94 2.65 -12.47
N LYS A 120 -8.96 2.03 -11.80
CA LYS A 120 -8.34 2.55 -10.57
C LYS A 120 -7.65 3.91 -10.81
N PHE A 121 -6.79 4.00 -11.81
CA PHE A 121 -6.04 5.22 -12.11
C PHE A 121 -6.93 6.37 -12.56
N GLN A 122 -7.99 6.10 -13.33
CA GLN A 122 -9.00 7.09 -13.68
C GLN A 122 -9.66 7.67 -12.43
N SER A 123 -10.19 6.82 -11.56
CA SER A 123 -10.87 7.24 -10.33
C SER A 123 -9.94 8.06 -9.40
N ILE A 124 -8.67 7.67 -9.31
CA ILE A 124 -7.66 8.39 -8.52
C ILE A 124 -7.36 9.76 -9.14
N THR A 125 -7.16 9.83 -10.46
CA THR A 125 -6.89 11.07 -11.17
C THR A 125 -8.06 12.05 -11.06
N GLU A 126 -9.29 11.58 -11.25
CA GLU A 126 -10.52 12.38 -11.15
C GLU A 126 -10.75 12.93 -9.73
N SER A 127 -10.26 12.24 -8.70
CA SER A 127 -10.34 12.71 -7.31
C SER A 127 -9.39 13.88 -7.00
N GLY A 128 -8.45 14.19 -7.89
CA GLY A 128 -7.43 15.23 -7.68
C GLY A 128 -6.29 14.78 -6.76
N ALA A 129 -6.13 13.48 -6.51
CA ALA A 129 -4.97 12.94 -5.82
C ALA A 129 -3.71 13.12 -6.67
N GLN A 130 -2.61 13.50 -6.02
CA GLN A 130 -1.32 13.76 -6.65
C GLN A 130 -0.41 12.53 -6.65
N CYS A 131 -0.61 11.59 -5.72
CA CYS A 131 0.11 10.33 -5.66
C CYS A 131 -0.73 9.22 -5.00
N ILE A 132 -0.23 7.98 -5.07
CA ILE A 132 -0.79 6.83 -4.38
C ILE A 132 0.13 6.46 -3.20
N ALA A 133 -0.45 6.23 -2.02
CA ALA A 133 0.25 5.62 -0.89
C ALA A 133 -0.33 4.24 -0.56
N LEU A 134 0.54 3.24 -0.39
CA LEU A 134 0.13 1.85 -0.17
C LEU A 134 1.05 1.13 0.83
N ASN A 135 0.66 -0.08 1.22
CA ASN A 135 1.32 -0.89 2.25
C ASN A 135 1.62 -2.32 1.78
N CYS A 136 1.50 -2.61 0.49
CA CYS A 136 1.69 -3.95 -0.06
C CYS A 136 2.74 -3.94 -1.19
N PRO A 137 3.86 -4.68 -1.07
CA PRO A 137 4.90 -4.71 -2.11
C PRO A 137 4.39 -5.18 -3.47
N ALA A 138 3.45 -6.13 -3.50
CA ALA A 138 2.85 -6.59 -4.75
C ALA A 138 2.00 -5.50 -5.42
N CYS A 139 1.27 -4.70 -4.63
CA CYS A 139 0.52 -3.55 -5.15
C CYS A 139 1.46 -2.45 -5.64
N PHE A 140 2.57 -2.22 -4.93
CA PHE A 140 3.62 -1.28 -5.35
C PHE A 140 4.13 -1.65 -6.75
N GLN A 141 4.65 -2.87 -6.89
CA GLN A 141 5.21 -3.35 -8.16
C GLN A 141 4.19 -3.29 -9.29
N GLN A 142 2.93 -3.63 -9.00
CA GLN A 142 1.87 -3.58 -9.99
C GLN A 142 1.62 -2.16 -10.47
N PHE A 143 1.31 -1.23 -9.57
CA PHE A 143 0.98 0.13 -9.99
C PHE A 143 2.16 0.87 -10.60
N ASP A 144 3.36 0.69 -10.05
CA ASP A 144 4.54 1.40 -10.53
C ASP A 144 4.97 0.95 -11.93
N ASN A 145 4.83 -0.35 -12.26
CA ASN A 145 5.24 -0.88 -13.55
C ASN A 145 4.14 -0.79 -14.63
N ILE A 146 2.87 -0.94 -14.26
CA ILE A 146 1.81 -1.18 -15.25
C ILE A 146 1.29 0.09 -15.94
N GLN A 147 1.56 1.28 -15.41
CA GLN A 147 1.06 2.55 -15.98
C GLN A 147 1.42 2.72 -17.46
N LYS A 148 2.65 2.37 -17.87
CA LYS A 148 3.09 2.43 -19.27
C LYS A 148 2.26 1.50 -20.17
N ASN A 149 1.92 0.32 -19.67
CA ASN A 149 1.13 -0.67 -20.42
C ASN A 149 -0.32 -0.22 -20.54
N VAL A 150 -0.91 0.33 -19.47
CA VAL A 150 -2.26 0.92 -19.48
C VAL A 150 -2.33 2.09 -20.47
N ASN A 151 -1.32 2.96 -20.46
CA ASN A 151 -1.22 4.09 -21.37
C ASN A 151 -1.19 3.64 -22.83
N LYS A 152 -0.35 2.64 -23.13
CA LYS A 152 -0.22 2.07 -24.47
C LYS A 152 -1.50 1.39 -24.96
N GLU A 153 -2.12 0.56 -24.12
CA GLU A 153 -3.29 -0.24 -24.49
C GLU A 153 -4.53 0.63 -24.70
N PHE A 154 -4.75 1.63 -23.86
CA PHE A 154 -5.99 2.42 -23.86
C PHE A 154 -5.84 3.86 -24.33
N GLY A 155 -4.67 4.26 -24.84
CA GLY A 155 -4.42 5.64 -25.25
C GLY A 155 -4.53 6.65 -24.11
N THR A 156 -4.12 6.26 -22.91
CA THR A 156 -4.14 7.11 -21.70
C THR A 156 -2.74 7.68 -21.40
N ASN A 157 -2.62 8.58 -20.41
CA ASN A 157 -1.35 9.21 -20.04
C ASN A 157 -1.19 9.33 -18.51
N PHE A 158 -1.43 8.23 -17.79
CA PHE A 158 -1.19 8.17 -16.35
C PHE A 158 0.32 8.25 -16.05
N GLN A 159 0.67 9.12 -15.11
CA GLN A 159 2.01 9.29 -14.57
C GLN A 159 1.91 9.58 -13.07
N ILE A 160 1.14 8.75 -12.36
CA ILE A 160 0.82 8.92 -10.94
C ILE A 160 1.99 8.36 -10.12
N PRO A 161 2.69 9.20 -9.33
CA PRO A 161 3.71 8.75 -8.38
C PRO A 161 3.15 7.74 -7.39
N ILE A 162 3.89 6.66 -7.15
CA ILE A 162 3.51 5.58 -6.25
C ILE A 162 4.49 5.58 -5.08
N PHE A 163 3.97 5.55 -3.85
CA PHE A 163 4.80 5.45 -2.66
C PHE A 163 4.32 4.30 -1.79
N TYR A 164 5.28 3.57 -1.23
CA TYR A 164 5.02 2.81 -0.02
C TYR A 164 4.85 3.80 1.15
N ILE A 165 3.88 3.59 2.04
CA ILE A 165 3.54 4.56 3.09
C ILE A 165 4.75 4.90 3.98
N THR A 166 5.66 3.95 4.19
CA THR A 166 6.89 4.18 4.97
C THR A 166 7.85 5.14 4.27
N GLU A 167 7.83 5.25 2.94
CA GLU A 167 8.63 6.23 2.19
C GLU A 167 8.13 7.65 2.48
N LEU A 168 6.80 7.88 2.41
CA LEU A 168 6.23 9.18 2.76
C LEU A 168 6.47 9.52 4.24
N MET A 169 6.34 8.54 5.13
CA MET A 169 6.67 8.73 6.55
C MET A 169 8.14 9.10 6.74
N ALA A 170 9.07 8.42 6.06
CA ALA A 170 10.49 8.70 6.18
C ALA A 170 10.85 10.10 5.67
N ILE A 171 10.30 10.53 4.53
CA ILE A 171 10.44 11.91 4.06
C ILE A 171 9.92 12.89 5.12
N ALA A 172 8.73 12.62 5.68
CA ALA A 172 8.15 13.48 6.72
C ALA A 172 9.00 13.52 8.00
N PHE A 173 9.76 12.47 8.29
CA PHE A 173 10.71 12.38 9.41
C PHE A 173 12.09 13.00 9.09
N GLY A 174 12.29 13.50 7.87
CA GLY A 174 13.49 14.23 7.45
C GLY A 174 14.55 13.38 6.74
N HIS A 175 14.22 12.19 6.24
CA HIS A 175 15.09 11.43 5.35
C HIS A 175 15.08 11.99 3.93
N SER A 176 16.15 11.74 3.18
CA SER A 176 16.27 12.23 1.79
C SER A 176 15.74 11.22 0.77
N PRO A 177 15.29 11.67 -0.42
CA PRO A 177 14.95 10.77 -1.54
C PRO A 177 16.08 9.79 -1.94
N GLU A 178 17.33 10.19 -1.78
CA GLU A 178 18.50 9.36 -2.09
C GLU A 178 18.64 8.19 -1.12
N GLU A 179 18.50 8.43 0.19
CA GLU A 179 18.51 7.39 1.23
C GLU A 179 17.40 6.35 1.02
N LEU A 180 16.25 6.80 0.53
CA LEU A 180 15.09 5.96 0.26
C LEU A 180 15.14 5.24 -1.09
N GLY A 181 16.15 5.54 -1.93
CA GLY A 181 16.31 4.88 -3.22
C GLY A 181 15.22 5.25 -4.24
N PHE A 182 14.69 6.47 -4.21
CA PHE A 182 13.62 6.92 -5.11
C PHE A 182 13.97 6.76 -6.61
N LYS A 183 15.27 6.77 -6.95
CA LYS A 183 15.79 6.46 -8.29
C LYS A 183 15.41 5.08 -8.84
N PHE A 184 14.97 4.15 -7.98
CA PHE A 184 14.58 2.79 -8.36
C PHE A 184 13.09 2.63 -8.68
N HIS A 185 12.29 3.69 -8.49
CA HIS A 185 10.89 3.71 -8.93
C HIS A 185 10.83 3.73 -10.46
N SER A 186 9.93 2.94 -11.04
CA SER A 186 9.65 2.91 -12.48
C SER A 186 8.94 4.17 -12.95
N THR A 187 8.10 4.75 -12.09
CA THR A 187 7.40 6.01 -12.30
C THR A 187 8.23 7.17 -11.77
N LYS A 188 8.29 8.27 -12.51
CA LYS A 188 9.02 9.46 -12.09
C LYS A 188 8.30 10.12 -10.91
N LEU A 189 9.06 10.45 -9.87
CA LEU A 189 8.54 11.07 -8.64
C LEU A 189 8.71 12.60 -8.58
N LYS A 190 9.33 13.18 -9.62
CA LYS A 190 9.69 14.61 -9.72
C LYS A 190 8.52 15.59 -9.61
N SER A 191 7.30 15.15 -9.87
CA SER A 191 6.10 15.97 -9.69
C SER A 191 5.78 16.23 -8.21
N ILE A 192 6.30 15.42 -7.29
CA ILE A 192 6.11 15.55 -5.85
C ILE A 192 7.42 15.97 -5.17
N PHE A 193 8.52 15.30 -5.52
CA PHE A 193 9.84 15.57 -4.95
C PHE A 193 10.81 15.94 -6.09
N PRO A 194 11.02 17.22 -6.40
CA PRO A 194 11.83 17.63 -7.54
C PRO A 194 13.27 17.09 -7.55
N ASP A 195 13.82 16.88 -6.35
CA ASP A 195 15.18 16.37 -6.12
C ASP A 195 15.28 14.83 -6.15
N SER A 196 14.21 14.14 -6.58
CA SER A 196 14.14 12.68 -6.72
C SER A 196 14.44 12.14 -8.12
#